data_AF-A0A846T5T7-F1
#
_entry.id   AF-A0A846T5T7-F1
#
_cell.length_a   1.000
_cell.length_b   1.000
_cell.length_c   1.000
_cell.angle_alpha   90.00
_cell.angle_beta   90.00
_cell.angle_gamma   90.00
#
_symmetry.space_group_name_H-M   'P 1'
#
loop_
_entity.id
_entity.type
_entity.pdbx_description
1 polymer ?
#
loop_
_entity_poly.entity_id
_entity_poly.type
_entity_poly.pdbx_seq_one_letter_code
_entity_poly.pdbx_strand_id
1 'polypeptide(L)'
;MKDLQKQMRAWVTCNFGTALMVDPVERAARVLEEAVELAQASGVPCDRCHRLVDRSFSRPTGEIQIEAAQVGVAILTFCEMLQVDFNVIVGTEIERIHSFPVDYWRDRQNAKAAVGLGGKCDG
;
A
#
# COMPACT_ATOMS: atom_id res chain seq x y z
N MET A 1 -16.95 0.25 -13.23
CA MET A 1 -15.68 -0.05 -12.53
C MET A 1 -15.21 -1.43 -12.94
N LYS A 2 -14.09 -1.53 -13.67
CA LYS A 2 -13.36 -2.81 -13.74
C LYS A 2 -13.00 -3.20 -12.30
N ASP A 3 -13.03 -4.48 -11.96
CA ASP A 3 -12.73 -4.94 -10.60
C ASP A 3 -11.23 -4.71 -10.31
N LEU A 4 -10.91 -3.57 -9.71
CA LEU A 4 -9.53 -3.15 -9.41
C LEU A 4 -8.85 -4.11 -8.44
N GLN A 5 -9.61 -4.68 -7.50
CA GLN A 5 -9.11 -5.67 -6.55
C GLN A 5 -8.68 -6.96 -7.26
N LYS A 6 -9.48 -7.45 -8.23
CA LYS A 6 -9.08 -8.60 -9.06
C LYS A 6 -7.85 -8.32 -9.92
N GLN A 7 -7.76 -7.13 -10.51
CA GLN A 7 -6.59 -6.72 -11.29
C GLN A 7 -5.33 -6.71 -10.43
N MET A 8 -5.38 -6.06 -9.27
CA MET A 8 -4.24 -6.01 -8.36
C MET A 8 -3.89 -7.37 -7.76
N ARG A 9 -4.88 -8.24 -7.49
CA ARG A 9 -4.59 -9.64 -7.11
C ARG A 9 -3.79 -10.34 -8.19
N ALA A 10 -4.26 -10.31 -9.44
CA ALA A 10 -3.58 -10.96 -10.55
C ALA A 10 -2.16 -10.41 -10.74
N TRP A 11 -2.00 -9.08 -10.64
CA TRP A 11 -0.71 -8.43 -10.75
C TRP A 11 0.24 -8.83 -9.61
N VAL A 12 -0.19 -8.77 -8.34
CA VAL A 12 0.64 -9.18 -7.19
C VAL A 12 1.06 -10.63 -7.32
N THR A 13 0.13 -11.54 -7.63
CA THR A 13 0.43 -12.96 -7.78
C THR A 13 1.41 -13.23 -8.92
N CYS A 14 1.26 -12.55 -10.06
CA CYS A 14 2.16 -12.72 -11.21
C CYS A 14 3.57 -12.17 -10.94
N ASN A 15 3.65 -10.99 -10.31
CA ASN A 15 4.94 -10.32 -10.10
C ASN A 15 5.70 -10.89 -8.89
N PHE A 16 5.00 -11.16 -7.79
CA PHE A 16 5.62 -11.44 -6.49
C PHE A 16 5.38 -12.86 -5.98
N GLY A 17 4.38 -13.55 -6.52
CA GLY A 17 3.98 -14.88 -6.07
C GLY A 17 2.76 -14.88 -5.16
N THR A 18 2.21 -16.08 -4.93
CA THR A 18 0.97 -16.24 -4.16
C THR A 18 1.20 -16.02 -2.67
N ALA A 19 2.38 -16.41 -2.17
CA ALA A 19 2.74 -16.24 -0.76
C ALA A 19 2.62 -14.77 -0.31
N LEU A 20 3.16 -13.84 -1.10
CA LEU A 20 3.11 -12.41 -0.79
C LEU A 20 1.71 -11.79 -0.99
N MET A 21 0.84 -12.39 -1.80
CA MET A 21 -0.54 -11.94 -1.96
C MET A 21 -1.41 -12.27 -0.74
N VAL A 22 -1.16 -13.42 -0.09
CA VAL A 22 -1.98 -13.93 1.02
C VAL A 22 -1.39 -13.66 2.40
N ASP A 23 -0.18 -13.08 2.47
CA ASP A 23 0.43 -12.66 3.73
C ASP A 23 -0.20 -11.36 4.24
N PRO A 24 -0.95 -11.39 5.37
CA PRO A 24 -1.62 -10.21 5.90
C PRO A 24 -0.63 -9.15 6.41
N VAL A 25 0.54 -9.54 6.92
CA VAL A 25 1.55 -8.61 7.44
C VAL A 25 2.19 -7.86 6.28
N GLU A 26 2.59 -8.57 5.22
CA GLU A 26 3.16 -7.94 4.01
C GLU A 26 2.16 -6.96 3.37
N ARG A 27 0.89 -7.36 3.22
CA ARG A 27 -0.14 -6.48 2.63
C ARG A 27 -0.40 -5.24 3.50
N ALA A 28 -0.45 -5.40 4.82
CA ALA A 28 -0.60 -4.27 5.75
C ALA A 28 0.63 -3.35 5.74
N ALA A 29 1.84 -3.90 5.71
CA ALA A 29 3.08 -3.14 5.63
C ALA A 29 3.17 -2.33 4.33
N ARG A 30 2.66 -2.86 3.21
CA ARG A 30 2.58 -2.11 1.96
C ARG A 30 1.62 -0.92 2.03
N VAL A 31 0.48 -1.06 2.72
CA VAL A 31 -0.43 0.06 2.98
C VAL A 31 0.24 1.11 3.87
N LEU A 32 0.95 0.69 4.92
CA LEU A 32 1.68 1.60 5.80
C LEU A 32 2.75 2.40 5.06
N GLU A 33 3.54 1.75 4.22
CA GLU A 33 4.59 2.40 3.41
C GLU A 33 4.00 3.49 2.51
N GLU A 34 2.94 3.19 1.75
CA GLU A 34 2.26 4.18 0.91
C GLU A 34 1.64 5.33 1.72
N ALA A 35 1.07 5.03 2.89
CA ALA A 35 0.54 6.07 3.77
C ALA A 35 1.64 6.99 4.32
N VAL A 36 2.83 6.45 4.61
CA VAL A 36 4.00 7.23 5.06
C VAL A 36 4.56 8.07 3.92
N GLU A 37 4.66 7.53 2.71
CA GLU A 37 5.07 8.29 1.52
C GLU A 37 4.08 9.43 1.20
N LEU A 38 2.77 9.17 1.33
CA LEU A 38 1.74 10.20 1.18
C LEU A 38 1.87 11.28 2.25
N ALA A 39 2.10 10.90 3.51
CA ALA A 39 2.32 11.84 4.61
C ALA A 39 3.57 12.70 4.38
N GLN A 40 4.67 12.09 3.92
CA GLN A 40 5.90 12.79 3.56
C GLN A 40 5.64 13.81 2.44
N ALA A 41 4.97 13.39 1.36
CA ALA A 41 4.62 14.28 0.24
C ALA A 41 3.71 15.44 0.67
N SER A 42 2.90 15.22 1.71
CA SER A 42 2.02 16.23 2.32
C SER A 42 2.71 17.13 3.34
N GLY A 43 4.02 16.97 3.56
CA GLY A 43 4.79 17.78 4.51
C GLY A 43 4.57 17.43 5.99
N VAL A 44 4.07 16.23 6.30
CA VAL A 44 3.96 15.77 7.69
C VAL A 44 5.37 15.52 8.24
N PRO A 45 5.74 16.14 9.37
CA PRO A 45 7.04 15.90 9.98
C PRO A 45 7.24 14.44 10.41
N CYS A 46 8.45 13.89 10.21
CA CYS A 46 8.78 12.51 10.56
C CYS A 46 8.50 12.18 12.04
N ASP A 47 8.80 13.10 12.96
CA ASP A 47 8.51 12.96 14.39
C ASP A 47 7.00 12.87 14.67
N ARG A 48 6.17 13.56 13.88
CA ARG A 48 4.71 13.46 13.97
C ARG A 48 4.22 12.10 13.46
N CYS A 49 4.82 11.55 12.40
CA CYS A 49 4.52 10.19 11.93
C CYS A 49 4.83 9.16 13.03
N HIS A 50 6.01 9.23 13.66
CA HIS A 50 6.37 8.31 14.75
C HIS A 50 5.40 8.39 15.94
N ARG A 51 5.01 9.61 16.37
CA ARG A 51 4.01 9.76 17.45
C ARG A 51 2.64 9.19 17.10
N LEU A 52 2.24 9.24 15.83
CA LEU A 52 0.99 8.63 15.37
C LEU A 52 1.08 7.10 15.42
N VAL A 53 2.22 6.54 15.01
CA VAL A 53 2.52 5.10 15.15
C VAL A 53 2.44 4.70 16.63
N ASP A 54 3.16 5.37 17.52
CA ASP A 54 3.16 5.08 18.95
C ASP A 54 1.75 5.10 19.55
N ARG A 55 0.96 6.12 19.18
CA ARG A 55 -0.43 6.26 19.63
C ARG A 55 -1.34 5.12 19.15
N SER A 56 -1.15 4.64 17.92
CA SER A 56 -1.95 3.54 17.38
C SER A 56 -1.59 2.23 18.08
N PHE A 57 -0.30 1.96 18.30
CA PHE A 57 0.17 0.75 18.98
C PHE A 57 -0.06 0.77 20.50
N SER A 58 -0.34 1.92 21.11
CA SER A 58 -0.70 2.02 22.54
C SER A 58 -2.17 1.66 22.83
N ARG A 59 -2.97 1.30 21.82
CA ARG A 59 -4.40 1.02 21.93
C ARG A 59 -4.68 -0.47 21.70
N PRO A 60 -5.83 -0.99 22.18
CA PRO A 60 -6.28 -2.32 21.80
C PRO A 60 -6.37 -2.46 20.27
N THR A 61 -5.98 -3.63 19.76
CA THR A 61 -6.08 -3.95 18.34
C THR A 61 -7.53 -3.88 17.86
N GLY A 62 -7.78 -3.16 16.77
CA GLY A 62 -9.08 -3.08 16.11
C GLY A 62 -9.37 -4.27 15.19
N GLU A 63 -10.60 -4.35 14.67
CA GLU A 63 -10.96 -5.34 13.67
C GLU A 63 -10.40 -4.95 12.30
N ILE A 64 -9.68 -5.86 11.64
CA ILE A 64 -8.95 -5.58 10.38
C ILE A 64 -9.85 -4.95 9.30
N GLN A 65 -11.09 -5.43 9.16
CA GLN A 65 -12.02 -4.91 8.16
C GLN A 65 -12.46 -3.47 8.45
N ILE A 66 -12.62 -3.12 9.74
CA ILE A 66 -12.96 -1.77 10.17
C ILE A 66 -11.77 -0.84 9.91
N GLU A 67 -10.56 -1.23 10.30
CA GLU A 67 -9.35 -0.42 10.09
C GLU A 67 -9.07 -0.19 8.60
N ALA A 68 -9.24 -1.22 7.76
CA ALA A 68 -9.12 -1.09 6.31
C ALA A 68 -10.16 -0.10 5.73
N ALA A 69 -11.40 -0.12 6.22
CA ALA A 69 -12.43 0.84 5.81
C ALA A 69 -12.08 2.27 6.24
N GLN A 70 -11.55 2.46 7.45
CA GLN A 70 -11.13 3.78 7.95
C GLN A 70 -9.97 4.37 7.13
N VAL A 71 -8.99 3.55 6.73
CA VAL A 71 -7.95 3.96 5.78
C VAL A 71 -8.58 4.43 4.46
N GLY A 72 -9.53 3.67 3.92
CA GLY A 72 -10.26 4.06 2.70
C GLY A 72 -10.98 5.41 2.83
N VAL A 73 -11.68 5.63 3.95
CA VAL A 73 -12.35 6.92 4.25
C VAL A 73 -11.35 8.08 4.35
N ALA A 74 -10.20 7.86 5.00
CA ALA A 74 -9.14 8.86 5.08
C ALA A 74 -8.59 9.23 3.69
N ILE A 75 -8.39 8.24 2.82
CA ILE A 75 -7.94 8.48 1.44
C ILE A 75 -8.98 9.27 0.64
N LEU A 76 -10.27 8.94 0.77
CA LEU A 76 -11.34 9.66 0.07
C LEU A 76 -11.40 11.14 0.48
N THR A 77 -11.30 11.44 1.77
CA THR A 77 -11.28 12.83 2.26
C THR A 77 -10.01 13.58 1.85
N PHE A 78 -8.87 12.88 1.76
CA PHE A 78 -7.64 13.46 1.22
C PHE A 78 -7.76 13.79 -0.28
N CYS A 79 -8.37 12.92 -1.08
CA CYS A 79 -8.61 13.17 -2.51
C CYS A 79 -9.58 14.35 -2.72
N GLU A 80 -10.60 14.47 -1.88
CA GLU A 80 -11.48 15.65 -1.87
C GLU A 80 -10.69 16.93 -1.59
N MET A 81 -9.77 16.94 -0.62
CA MET A 81 -8.90 18.09 -0.36
C MET A 81 -8.05 18.46 -1.59
N LEU A 82 -7.54 17.45 -2.32
CA LEU A 82 -6.81 17.64 -3.57
C LEU A 82 -7.69 18.01 -4.77
N GLN A 83 -9.01 17.94 -4.64
CA GLN A 83 -9.98 18.13 -5.74
C GLN A 83 -9.75 17.16 -6.91
N VAL A 84 -9.49 15.88 -6.60
CA VAL A 84 -9.28 14.81 -7.59
C VAL A 84 -10.25 13.64 -7.38
N ASP A 85 -10.64 12.99 -8.46
CA ASP A 85 -11.43 11.75 -8.39
C ASP A 85 -10.50 10.57 -8.05
N PHE A 86 -10.77 9.92 -6.91
CA PHE A 86 -10.00 8.77 -6.44
C PHE A 86 -9.95 7.62 -7.46
N ASN A 87 -11.05 7.30 -8.13
CA ASN A 87 -11.09 6.22 -9.12
C ASN A 87 -10.23 6.55 -10.34
N VAL A 88 -10.18 7.82 -10.75
CA VAL A 88 -9.33 8.26 -11.86
C VAL A 88 -7.86 8.10 -11.51
N ILE A 89 -7.41 8.65 -10.38
CA ILE A 89 -5.98 8.59 -10.01
C ILE A 89 -5.51 7.16 -9.76
N VAL A 90 -6.34 6.31 -9.14
CA VAL A 90 -6.01 4.89 -8.94
C VAL A 90 -5.98 4.14 -10.27
N GLY A 91 -6.92 4.44 -11.19
CA GLY A 91 -6.94 3.86 -12.53
C GLY A 91 -5.65 4.16 -13.29
N THR A 92 -5.23 5.43 -13.32
CA THR A 92 -3.98 5.86 -13.95
C THR A 92 -2.76 5.20 -13.32
N GLU A 93 -2.72 5.06 -12.00
CA GLU A 93 -1.60 4.38 -11.33
C GLU A 93 -1.55 2.88 -11.63
N ILE A 94 -2.69 2.20 -11.70
CA ILE A 94 -2.76 0.79 -12.09
C ILE A 94 -2.24 0.61 -13.52
N GLU A 95 -2.65 1.47 -14.45
CA GLU A 95 -2.12 1.45 -15.82
C GLU A 95 -0.60 1.65 -15.85
N ARG A 96 -0.09 2.60 -15.06
CA ARG A 96 1.36 2.84 -14.91
C ARG A 96 2.06 1.60 -14.36
N ILE A 97 1.53 0.98 -13.32
CA ILE A 97 2.10 -0.23 -12.68
C ILE A 97 2.22 -1.38 -13.69
N HIS A 98 1.17 -1.59 -14.50
CA HIS A 98 1.13 -2.60 -15.54
C HIS A 98 2.05 -2.31 -16.74
N SER A 99 2.52 -1.06 -16.92
CA SER A 99 3.43 -0.70 -18.00
C SER A 99 4.89 -1.15 -17.79
N PHE A 100 5.25 -1.53 -16.57
CA PHE A 100 6.60 -2.00 -16.25
C PHE A 100 6.73 -3.53 -16.40
N PRO A 101 7.91 -4.04 -16.79
CA PRO A 101 8.17 -5.47 -16.85
C PRO A 101 8.16 -6.10 -15.46
N VAL A 102 7.92 -7.41 -15.40
CA VAL A 102 7.85 -8.16 -14.13
C VAL A 102 9.15 -8.05 -13.32
N ASP A 103 10.31 -8.12 -13.99
CA ASP A 103 11.62 -8.07 -13.33
C ASP A 103 11.85 -6.74 -12.60
N TYR A 104 11.33 -5.62 -13.14
CA TYR A 104 11.41 -4.31 -12.49
C TYR A 104 10.78 -4.33 -11.09
N TRP A 105 9.62 -4.97 -10.97
CA TRP A 105 8.92 -5.06 -9.69
C TRP A 105 9.58 -6.09 -8.76
N ARG A 106 10.01 -7.23 -9.29
CA ARG A 106 10.71 -8.26 -8.52
C ARG A 106 12.00 -7.74 -7.91
N ASP A 107 12.80 -7.00 -8.67
CA ASP A 107 14.05 -6.42 -8.18
C ASP A 107 13.79 -5.45 -7.03
N ARG A 108 12.77 -4.60 -7.15
CA ARG A 108 12.37 -3.68 -6.07
C ARG A 108 11.90 -4.42 -4.81
N GLN A 109 11.05 -5.43 -4.97
CA GLN A 109 10.57 -6.23 -3.84
C GLN A 109 11.71 -7.00 -3.17
N ASN A 110 12.60 -7.61 -3.95
CA ASN A 110 13.75 -8.34 -3.43
C ASN A 110 14.77 -7.42 -2.74
N ALA A 111 15.00 -6.21 -3.26
CA ALA A 111 15.83 -5.21 -2.59
C ALA A 111 15.25 -4.81 -1.22
N LYS A 112 13.92 -4.66 -1.13
CA LYS A 112 13.21 -4.41 0.14
C LYS A 112 13.35 -5.60 1.10
N ALA A 113 13.24 -6.83 0.58
CA ALA A 113 13.41 -8.04 1.37
C ALA A 113 14.83 -8.20 1.90
N ALA A 114 15.85 -7.81 1.13
CA ALA A 114 17.27 -7.90 1.53
C ALA A 114 17.59 -7.04 2.76
N VAL A 115 16.83 -5.98 3.02
CA VAL A 115 16.96 -5.13 4.21
C VAL A 115 15.93 -5.43 5.30
N GLY A 116 15.16 -6.52 5.15
CA GLY A 116 14.19 -6.98 6.16
C GLY A 116 12.90 -6.18 6.22
N LEU A 117 12.59 -5.37 5.19
CA LEU A 117 11.38 -4.54 5.15
C LEU A 117 10.23 -5.15 4.33
N GLY A 118 10.43 -6.30 3.68
CA GLY A 118 9.39 -6.97 2.90
C GLY A 118 9.68 -8.46 2.68
N GLY A 119 8.68 -9.18 2.20
CA GLY A 119 8.82 -10.59 1.83
C GLY A 119 9.57 -10.79 0.51
N LYS A 120 10.23 -11.94 0.36
CA LYS A 120 10.95 -12.31 -0.87
C LYS A 120 9.98 -12.84 -1.92
N CYS A 121 10.18 -12.49 -3.19
CA CYS A 121 9.38 -13.04 -4.29
C CYS A 121 9.56 -14.56 -4.43
N ASP A 122 8.52 -15.24 -4.87
CA ASP A 122 8.65 -16.61 -5.38
C ASP A 122 9.57 -16.60 -6.62
N GLY A 123 10.42 -17.64 -6.75
CA GLY A 123 11.39 -17.79 -7.85
C GLY A 123 10.74 -17.95 -9.22
#